data_AF-A0AAJ7BIZ0-F1
#
_entry.id   AF-A0AAJ7BIZ0-F1
#
_cell.length_a   1.000
_cell.length_b   1.000
_cell.length_c   1.000
_cell.angle_alpha   90.00
_cell.angle_beta   90.00
_cell.angle_gamma   90.00
#
_symmetry.space_group_name_H-M   'P 1'
#
loop_
_entity.id
_entity.type
_entity.pdbx_description
1 polymer ?
#
loop_
_entity_poly.entity_id
_entity_poly.type
_entity_poly.pdbx_seq_one_letter_code
_entity_poly.pdbx_strand_id
1 'polypeptide(L)'
;MSIPASGSFTRSAGLISAIGKQLKTINLKPLKKITVQFDPFYNNIKDTRQFLFYLSTPKILGTNLYCALKTNIVCDRSEPTITFDLVSGDKIVIKSANLSTLELLQQYNKHITPLVPKEEEAKEKVAQLTGKGKKGAKR
;
A
#
# COMPACT_ATOMS: atom_id res chain seq x y z
N MET A 1 -19.49 42.10 -7.50
CA MET A 1 -18.96 42.13 -6.13
C MET A 1 -18.44 40.74 -5.79
N SER A 2 -17.13 40.51 -5.92
CA SER A 2 -16.47 39.24 -5.62
C SER A 2 -16.05 39.22 -4.14
N ILE A 3 -16.39 38.15 -3.44
CA ILE A 3 -15.92 37.92 -2.07
C ILE A 3 -14.39 37.71 -2.17
N PRO A 4 -13.56 38.52 -1.48
CA PRO A 4 -12.13 38.29 -1.47
C PRO A 4 -11.88 36.93 -0.81
N ALA A 5 -10.99 36.13 -1.40
CA ALA A 5 -10.61 34.83 -0.87
C ALA A 5 -9.72 35.01 0.38
N SER A 6 -10.33 35.48 1.48
CA SER A 6 -9.66 35.72 2.76
C SER A 6 -9.78 34.50 3.68
N GLY A 7 -9.24 33.37 3.23
CA GLY A 7 -9.06 32.15 4.02
C GLY A 7 -7.74 31.46 3.68
N SER A 8 -7.10 30.81 4.65
CA SER A 8 -5.91 30.02 4.36
C SER A 8 -6.29 28.76 3.57
N PHE A 9 -5.92 28.69 2.30
CA PHE A 9 -6.00 27.46 1.49
C PHE A 9 -5.03 26.35 1.93
N THR A 10 -4.40 26.50 3.10
CA THR A 10 -3.41 25.57 3.60
C THR A 10 -4.13 24.38 4.25
N ARG A 11 -3.85 23.18 3.75
CA ARG A 11 -4.33 21.95 4.40
C ARG A 11 -3.69 21.86 5.79
N SER A 12 -4.49 21.53 6.79
CA SER A 12 -4.03 21.36 8.17
C SER A 12 -2.83 20.41 8.28
N ALA A 13 -1.92 20.68 9.21
CA ALA A 13 -0.74 19.85 9.50
C ALA A 13 -1.02 18.75 10.56
N GLY A 14 -2.29 18.47 10.85
CA GLY A 14 -2.68 17.51 11.90
C GLY A 14 -2.46 16.04 11.53
N LEU A 15 -2.69 15.15 12.50
CA LEU A 15 -2.48 13.70 12.38
C LEU A 15 -3.24 13.07 11.20
N ILE A 16 -4.49 13.47 10.97
CA ILE A 16 -5.31 12.96 9.86
C ILE A 16 -4.69 13.34 8.50
N SER A 17 -4.13 14.56 8.41
CA SER A 17 -3.43 15.01 7.21
C SER A 17 -2.16 14.22 6.98
N ALA A 18 -1.40 13.92 8.04
CA ALA A 18 -0.20 13.08 7.96
C ALA A 18 -0.52 11.64 7.49
N ILE A 19 -1.56 11.01 8.05
CA ILE A 19 -2.06 9.71 7.60
C ILE A 19 -2.48 9.78 6.13
N GLY A 20 -3.27 10.80 5.75
CA GLY A 20 -3.70 10.99 4.37
C GLY A 20 -2.55 11.19 3.37
N LYS A 21 -1.43 11.82 3.78
CA LYS A 21 -0.23 11.94 2.97
C LYS A 21 0.44 10.57 2.77
N GLN A 22 0.58 9.79 3.83
CA GLN A 22 1.20 8.46 3.76
C GLN A 22 0.38 7.48 2.93
N LEU A 23 -0.95 7.51 3.03
CA LEU A 23 -1.85 6.66 2.26
C LEU A 23 -1.74 6.88 0.75
N LYS A 24 -1.44 8.10 0.30
CA LYS A 24 -1.26 8.39 -1.13
C LYS A 24 0.01 7.79 -1.71
N THR A 25 1.00 7.50 -0.87
CA THR A 25 2.31 6.94 -1.29
C THR A 25 2.29 5.40 -1.34
N ILE A 26 1.27 4.76 -0.78
CA ILE A 26 1.19 3.29 -0.69
C ILE A 26 0.89 2.69 -2.06
N ASN A 27 1.68 1.68 -2.41
CA ASN A 27 1.49 0.85 -3.60
C ASN A 27 1.63 -0.63 -3.22
N LEU A 28 0.75 -1.49 -3.74
CA LEU A 28 0.75 -2.94 -3.49
C LEU A 28 1.45 -3.75 -4.61
N LYS A 29 1.98 -3.10 -5.65
CA LYS A 29 2.66 -3.75 -6.79
C LYS A 29 3.76 -4.77 -6.39
N PRO A 30 4.66 -4.49 -5.42
CA PRO A 30 5.74 -5.43 -5.08
C PRO A 30 5.29 -6.59 -4.19
N LEU A 31 4.03 -6.60 -3.75
CA LEU A 31 3.49 -7.59 -2.81
C LEU A 31 2.70 -8.67 -3.53
N LYS A 32 2.92 -9.91 -3.10
CA LYS A 32 2.13 -11.08 -3.50
C LYS A 32 0.96 -11.31 -2.56
N LYS A 33 1.20 -11.17 -1.25
CA LYS A 33 0.20 -11.44 -0.21
C LYS A 33 0.49 -10.62 1.03
N ILE A 34 -0.58 -10.18 1.68
CA ILE A 34 -0.52 -9.54 3.00
C ILE A 34 -1.35 -10.39 3.95
N THR A 35 -0.76 -10.79 5.06
CA THR A 35 -1.43 -11.54 6.12
C THR A 35 -1.43 -10.71 7.39
N VAL A 36 -2.60 -10.25 7.80
CA VAL A 36 -2.80 -9.54 9.06
C VAL A 36 -3.38 -10.54 10.05
N GLN A 37 -2.58 -10.94 11.03
CA GLN A 37 -3.00 -11.80 12.11
C GLN A 37 -3.21 -11.00 13.38
N PHE A 38 -4.38 -11.13 14.00
CA PHE A 38 -4.66 -10.46 15.25
C PHE A 38 -5.71 -11.16 16.09
N ASP A 39 -5.64 -10.90 17.41
CA ASP A 39 -6.69 -11.26 18.36
C ASP A 39 -7.53 -10.01 18.68
N PRO A 40 -8.87 -10.03 18.44
CA PRO A 40 -9.74 -8.88 18.67
C PRO A 40 -9.87 -8.48 20.14
N PHE A 41 -9.54 -9.37 21.07
CA PHE A 41 -9.60 -9.14 22.52
C PHE A 41 -8.25 -8.67 23.10
N TYR A 42 -7.21 -8.57 22.28
CA TYR A 42 -5.94 -7.99 22.71
C TYR A 42 -6.08 -6.49 22.98
N ASN A 43 -5.44 -5.99 24.05
CA ASN A 43 -5.62 -4.62 24.53
C ASN A 43 -5.29 -3.55 23.48
N ASN A 44 -4.20 -3.74 22.73
CA ASN A 44 -3.66 -2.74 21.79
C ASN A 44 -3.93 -3.09 20.32
N ILE A 45 -5.18 -3.45 20.00
CA ILE A 45 -5.54 -3.91 18.64
C ILE A 45 -6.18 -2.84 17.75
N LYS A 46 -6.45 -1.66 18.30
CA LYS A 46 -7.16 -0.60 17.57
C LYS A 46 -6.38 -0.15 16.33
N ASP A 47 -5.08 0.12 16.48
CA ASP A 47 -4.26 0.64 15.40
C ASP A 47 -4.07 -0.35 14.25
N THR A 48 -3.93 -1.63 14.57
CA THR A 48 -3.76 -2.70 13.58
C THR A 48 -5.01 -2.91 12.75
N ARG A 49 -6.20 -2.88 13.38
CA ARG A 49 -7.49 -2.92 12.69
C ARG A 49 -7.70 -1.68 11.82
N GLN A 50 -7.31 -0.50 12.29
CA GLN A 50 -7.43 0.72 11.50
C GLN A 50 -6.46 0.72 10.30
N PHE A 51 -5.25 0.19 10.46
CA PHE A 51 -4.32 -0.04 9.36
C PHE A 51 -4.88 -1.01 8.31
N LEU A 52 -5.45 -2.14 8.76
CA LEU A 52 -6.12 -3.10 7.89
C LEU A 52 -7.28 -2.46 7.11
N PHE A 53 -8.09 -1.63 7.78
CA PHE A 53 -9.18 -0.90 7.14
C PHE A 53 -8.66 -0.03 5.99
N TYR A 54 -7.58 0.73 6.20
CA TYR A 54 -7.00 1.55 5.14
C TYR A 54 -6.54 0.71 3.95
N LEU A 55 -5.83 -0.40 4.18
CA LEU A 55 -5.39 -1.30 3.11
C LEU A 55 -6.55 -1.94 2.34
N SER A 56 -7.67 -2.21 3.01
CA SER A 56 -8.86 -2.82 2.40
C SER A 56 -9.64 -1.88 1.48
N THR A 57 -9.29 -0.59 1.45
CA THR A 57 -9.98 0.37 0.59
C THR A 57 -9.78 0.05 -0.90
N PRO A 58 -10.81 0.21 -1.74
CA PRO A 58 -10.74 -0.16 -3.16
C PRO A 58 -9.68 0.62 -3.93
N LYS A 59 -9.35 1.84 -3.48
CA LYS A 59 -8.30 2.68 -4.08
C LYS A 59 -6.91 2.03 -3.94
N ILE A 60 -6.62 1.43 -2.79
CA ILE A 60 -5.33 0.79 -2.54
C ILE A 60 -5.30 -0.60 -3.17
N LEU A 61 -6.38 -1.38 -3.03
CA LEU A 61 -6.54 -2.67 -3.70
C LEU A 61 -6.41 -2.58 -5.23
N GLY A 62 -6.93 -1.50 -5.82
CA GLY A 62 -6.81 -1.24 -7.25
C GLY A 62 -5.37 -1.05 -7.75
N THR A 63 -4.38 -0.82 -6.87
CA THR A 63 -2.97 -0.72 -7.28
C THR A 63 -2.37 -2.07 -7.69
N ASN A 64 -2.88 -3.18 -7.15
CA ASN A 64 -2.49 -4.53 -7.53
C ASN A 64 -3.62 -5.53 -7.23
N LEU A 65 -4.34 -5.95 -8.27
CA LEU A 65 -5.45 -6.92 -8.16
C LEU A 65 -4.99 -8.34 -7.82
N TYR A 66 -3.71 -8.67 -8.07
CA TYR A 66 -3.16 -9.98 -7.76
C TYR A 66 -2.71 -10.12 -6.30
N CYS A 67 -2.58 -9.01 -5.58
CA CYS A 67 -2.17 -9.04 -4.17
C CYS A 67 -3.33 -9.57 -3.31
N ALA A 68 -3.12 -10.71 -2.64
CA ALA A 68 -4.12 -11.27 -1.75
C ALA A 68 -4.01 -10.65 -0.34
N LEU A 69 -5.03 -9.90 0.08
CA LEU A 69 -5.17 -9.46 1.47
C LEU A 69 -5.93 -10.53 2.27
N LYS A 70 -5.27 -11.16 3.25
CA LYS A 70 -5.87 -12.15 4.15
C LYS A 70 -5.83 -11.69 5.60
N THR A 71 -6.95 -11.88 6.29
CA THR A 71 -7.13 -11.55 7.71
C THR A 71 -7.28 -12.82 8.52
N ASN A 72 -6.34 -13.10 9.41
CA ASN A 72 -6.37 -14.25 10.30
C ASN A 72 -6.76 -13.78 11.70
N ILE A 73 -7.96 -14.14 12.13
CA ILE A 73 -8.48 -13.78 13.44
C ILE A 73 -8.21 -14.97 14.38
N VAL A 74 -7.53 -14.71 15.49
CA VAL A 74 -7.11 -15.72 16.48
C VAL A 74 -7.64 -15.33 17.86
N CYS A 75 -7.66 -16.24 18.84
CA CYS A 75 -8.15 -15.98 20.20
C CYS A 75 -7.14 -16.42 21.30
N ASP A 76 -5.85 -16.40 20.97
CA ASP A 76 -4.79 -16.96 21.83
C ASP A 76 -4.07 -15.88 22.67
N ARG A 77 -4.64 -14.66 22.75
CA ARG A 77 -4.02 -13.46 23.34
C ARG A 77 -2.66 -13.11 22.73
N SER A 78 -2.40 -13.61 21.51
CA SER A 78 -1.16 -13.40 20.79
C SER A 78 -1.02 -11.95 20.33
N GLU A 79 0.21 -11.45 20.29
CA GLU A 79 0.52 -10.15 19.72
C GLU A 79 0.08 -10.06 18.25
N PRO A 80 -0.46 -8.90 17.81
CA PRO A 80 -0.80 -8.72 16.41
C PRO A 80 0.43 -8.64 15.53
N THR A 81 0.36 -9.31 14.39
CA THR A 81 1.44 -9.39 13.41
C THR A 81 0.92 -9.13 12.01
N ILE A 82 1.68 -8.33 11.26
CA ILE A 82 1.43 -8.05 9.85
C ILE A 82 2.59 -8.64 9.08
N THR A 83 2.28 -9.52 8.14
CA THR A 83 3.26 -10.21 7.32
C THR A 83 3.04 -9.84 5.86
N PHE A 84 4.12 -9.38 5.21
CA PHE A 84 4.14 -9.01 3.81
C PHE A 84 5.00 -10.03 3.07
N ASP A 85 4.36 -10.79 2.18
CA ASP A 85 5.06 -11.68 1.26
C ASP A 85 5.30 -10.91 -0.04
N LEU A 86 6.57 -10.66 -0.37
CA LEU A 86 6.95 -9.97 -1.60
C LEU A 86 6.94 -10.94 -2.79
N VAL A 87 6.83 -10.37 -3.99
CA VAL A 87 6.98 -11.15 -5.24
C VAL A 87 8.39 -11.72 -5.37
N SER A 88 9.41 -11.02 -4.84
CA SER A 88 10.81 -11.47 -4.81
C SER A 88 11.05 -12.71 -3.94
N GLY A 89 10.09 -13.09 -3.08
CA GLY A 89 10.21 -14.21 -2.14
C GLY A 89 10.58 -13.80 -0.71
N ASP A 90 11.01 -12.55 -0.51
CA ASP A 90 11.29 -12.00 0.81
C ASP A 90 10.02 -11.84 1.65
N LYS A 91 10.17 -12.03 2.96
CA LYS A 91 9.08 -11.91 3.93
C LYS A 91 9.42 -10.84 4.95
N ILE A 92 8.57 -9.84 5.06
CA ILE A 92 8.70 -8.77 6.05
C ILE A 92 7.62 -8.96 7.10
N VAL A 93 8.04 -9.10 8.36
CA VAL A 93 7.14 -9.27 9.50
C VAL A 93 7.21 -8.04 10.39
N ILE A 94 6.07 -7.37 10.57
CA ILE A 94 5.91 -6.23 11.47
C ILE A 94 5.07 -6.68 12.66
N LYS A 95 5.64 -6.60 13.86
CA LYS A 95 4.91 -6.75 15.12
C LYS A 95 4.29 -5.42 15.50
N SER A 96 2.98 -5.39 15.67
CA SER A 96 2.23 -4.13 15.71
C SER A 96 1.60 -3.81 17.07
N ALA A 97 2.00 -4.53 18.13
CA ALA A 97 1.46 -4.36 19.49
C ALA A 97 1.63 -2.94 20.07
N ASN A 98 2.72 -2.25 19.71
CA ASN A 98 3.06 -0.92 20.22
C ASN A 98 3.29 0.11 19.10
N LEU A 99 2.76 -0.14 17.90
CA LEU A 99 2.92 0.77 16.76
C LEU A 99 1.60 1.46 16.44
N SER A 100 1.65 2.78 16.30
CA SER A 100 0.51 3.55 15.86
C SER A 100 0.21 3.33 14.37
N THR A 101 -1.02 3.61 13.96
CA THR A 101 -1.41 3.56 12.53
C THR A 101 -0.46 4.35 11.62
N LEU A 102 -0.05 5.54 12.03
CA LEU A 102 0.87 6.40 11.29
C LEU A 102 2.24 5.72 11.13
N GLU A 103 2.80 5.19 12.22
CA GLU A 103 4.10 4.52 12.19
C GLU A 103 4.07 3.27 11.32
N LEU A 104 2.99 2.48 11.37
CA LEU A 104 2.81 1.32 10.49
C LEU A 104 2.82 1.72 9.02
N LEU A 105 2.13 2.79 8.66
CA LEU A 105 2.12 3.31 7.28
C LEU A 105 3.50 3.87 6.88
N GLN A 106 4.23 4.49 7.80
CA GLN A 106 5.60 4.93 7.54
C GLN A 106 6.55 3.76 7.34
N GLN A 107 6.51 2.75 8.20
CA GLN A 107 7.34 1.55 8.08
C GLN A 107 7.04 0.83 6.76
N TYR A 108 5.76 0.68 6.42
CA TYR A 108 5.35 0.17 5.12
C TYR A 108 6.01 0.95 3.98
N ASN A 109 5.89 2.27 4.00
CA ASN A 109 6.43 3.11 2.93
C ASN A 109 7.97 3.03 2.87
N LYS A 110 8.66 2.99 4.00
CA LYS A 110 10.13 2.86 4.05
C LYS A 110 10.63 1.56 3.44
N HIS A 111 9.95 0.44 3.69
CA HIS A 111 10.42 -0.88 3.29
C HIS A 111 9.88 -1.35 1.93
N ILE A 112 8.64 -0.99 1.57
CA ILE A 112 7.94 -1.61 0.43
C ILE A 112 7.88 -0.69 -0.79
N THR A 113 7.72 0.62 -0.62
CA THR A 113 7.69 1.55 -1.76
C THR A 113 8.99 1.65 -2.58
N PRO A 114 10.22 1.56 -2.01
CA PRO A 114 11.43 1.58 -2.84
C PRO A 114 11.59 0.34 -3.71
N LEU A 115 10.90 -0.75 -3.38
CA LEU A 115 10.93 -2.02 -4.11
C LEU A 115 9.94 -2.04 -5.29
N VAL A 116 9.19 -0.96 -5.50
CA VAL A 116 8.37 -0.82 -6.70
C VAL A 116 9.32 -0.75 -7.90
N PRO A 117 9.25 -1.70 -8.84
CA PRO A 117 10.08 -1.65 -10.05
C PRO A 117 9.77 -0.33 -10.77
N LYS A 118 10.81 0.50 -10.94
CA LYS A 118 10.70 1.75 -11.68
C LYS A 118 10.34 1.40 -13.12
N GLU A 119 9.28 2.01 -13.65
CA GLU A 119 8.65 1.67 -14.93
C GLU A 119 9.52 1.96 -16.19
N GLU A 120 10.85 2.02 -16.05
CA GLU A 120 11.78 2.13 -17.19
C GLU A 120 11.79 0.82 -18.00
N GLU A 121 11.61 -0.34 -17.38
CA GLU A 121 11.60 -1.64 -18.08
C GLU A 121 10.29 -1.94 -18.84
N ALA A 122 9.20 -1.21 -18.56
CA ALA A 122 7.91 -1.42 -19.23
C ALA A 122 7.84 -0.73 -20.60
N LYS A 123 8.60 0.36 -20.80
CA LYS A 123 8.63 1.07 -22.09
C LYS A 123 9.49 0.36 -23.14
N GLU A 124 10.55 -0.32 -22.71
CA GLU A 124 11.45 -1.04 -23.63
C GLU A 124 10.80 -2.30 -24.22
N LYS A 125 9.97 -3.01 -23.45
CA LYS A 125 9.30 -4.24 -23.92
C LYS A 125 8.16 -3.98 -24.91
N VAL A 126 7.48 -2.83 -24.82
CA VAL A 126 6.39 -2.47 -25.76
C VAL A 126 6.94 -1.94 -27.09
N ALA A 127 8.09 -1.26 -27.10
CA ALA A 127 8.72 -0.79 -28.33
C ALA A 127 9.27 -1.92 -29.23
N GLN A 128 9.66 -3.06 -28.65
CA GLN A 128 10.19 -4.20 -29.42
C GLN A 128 9.11 -5.01 -30.14
N LEU A 129 7.84 -4.95 -29.71
CA LEU A 129 6.74 -5.71 -30.32
C LEU A 129 6.07 -4.99 -31.51
N THR A 130 6.10 -3.66 -31.56
CA THR A 130 5.45 -2.89 -32.64
C THR A 130 6.32 -2.72 -33.90
N GLY A 131 7.61 -3.07 -33.84
CA GLY A 131 8.56 -2.92 -34.95
C GLY A 131 8.57 -4.04 -36.01
N LYS A 132 7.93 -5.21 -35.76
CA LYS A 132 8.01 -6.37 -36.68
C LYS A 132 6.83 -6.54 -37.67
N GLY A 133 5.82 -5.68 -37.65
CA GLY A 133 4.56 -5.91 -38.37
C GLY A 133 4.31 -5.12 -39.67
N LYS A 134 5.29 -4.41 -40.25
CA LYS A 134 5.06 -3.57 -41.44
C LYS A 134 6.10 -3.78 -42.55
N LYS A 135 6.08 -4.95 -43.21
CA LYS A 135 6.62 -5.11 -44.57
C LYS A 135 5.81 -6.13 -45.37
N GLY A 136 5.09 -5.64 -46.39
CA GLY A 136 4.76 -6.41 -47.60
C GLY A 136 3.31 -6.89 -47.77
N ALA A 137 2.46 -6.03 -48.34
CA ALA A 137 1.33 -6.45 -49.18
C ALA A 137 0.96 -5.31 -50.14
N LYS A 138 1.73 -5.20 -51.23
CA LYS A 138 1.39 -4.40 -52.42
C LYS A 138 1.70 -5.28 -53.62
N ARG A 139 0.69 -5.98 -54.12
CA ARG A 139 0.49 -6.45 -55.50
C ARG A 139 -0.74 -7.35 -55.56
#